data_AF-A0A6P0M9V2-F1
#
_entry.id   AF-A0A6P0M9V2-F1
#
_cell.length_a   1.000
_cell.length_b   1.000
_cell.length_c   1.000
_cell.angle_alpha   90.00
_cell.angle_beta   90.00
_cell.angle_gamma   90.00
#
_symmetry.space_group_name_H-M   'P 1'
#
loop_
_entity.id
_entity.type
_entity.pdbx_description
1 polymer ?
#
loop_
_entity_poly.entity_id
_entity_poly.type
_entity_poly.pdbx_seq_one_letter_code
_entity_poly.pdbx_strand_id
1 'polypeptide(L)' 'MSTTNGHKTKKRMRGVPVHHDELKKPHTVWLTGAAWKWLQLSAKESNTSVGEFVENWIRSQMNKD' A
#
# COMPACT_ATOMS: atom_id res chain seq x y z
N MET A 1 -9.73 -26.45 15.55
CA MET A 1 -8.84 -25.37 16.03
C MET A 1 -8.64 -24.38 14.88
N SER A 2 -9.50 -23.36 14.77
CA SER A 2 -9.31 -22.29 13.78
C SER A 2 -8.44 -21.21 14.38
N THR A 3 -7.21 -21.07 13.88
CA THR A 3 -6.33 -19.95 14.21
C THR A 3 -6.77 -18.72 13.44
N THR A 4 -7.73 -17.98 13.99
CA THR A 4 -8.07 -16.65 13.47
C THR A 4 -6.91 -15.71 13.83
N ASN A 5 -5.90 -15.62 12.95
CA ASN A 5 -4.87 -14.59 13.02
C ASN A 5 -5.59 -13.24 12.95
N GLY A 6 -5.82 -12.63 14.11
CA GLY A 6 -6.45 -11.32 14.24
C GLY A 6 -5.54 -10.27 13.64
N HIS A 7 -5.66 -10.03 12.33
CA HIS A 7 -5.18 -8.81 11.72
C HIS A 7 -5.78 -7.66 12.53
N LYS A 8 -4.93 -6.84 13.18
CA LYS A 8 -5.37 -5.65 13.90
C LYS A 8 -5.90 -4.64 12.87
N THR A 9 -7.15 -4.79 12.46
CA THR A 9 -7.81 -3.90 11.53
C THR A 9 -8.05 -2.58 12.25
N LYS A 10 -7.23 -1.56 11.97
CA LYS A 10 -7.52 -0.18 12.41
C LYS A 10 -8.87 0.21 11.84
N LYS A 11 -9.86 0.51 12.70
CA LYS A 11 -11.15 1.04 12.26
C LYS A 11 -10.90 2.35 11.50
N ARG A 12 -11.36 2.40 10.25
CA ARG A 12 -11.15 3.53 9.34
C ARG A 12 -12.37 4.44 9.40
N MET A 13 -12.17 5.72 9.68
CA MET A 13 -13.20 6.76 9.59
C MET A 13 -13.24 7.28 8.14
N ARG A 14 -14.44 7.45 7.57
CA ARG A 14 -14.60 7.99 6.21
C ARG A 14 -14.08 9.42 6.18
N GLY A 15 -13.16 9.73 5.28
CA GLY A 15 -12.60 11.08 5.11
C GLY A 15 -11.44 11.43 6.04
N VAL A 16 -10.98 10.50 6.88
CA VAL A 16 -9.79 10.70 7.72
C VAL A 16 -8.63 9.87 7.18
N PRO A 17 -7.49 10.49 6.88
CA PRO A 17 -6.28 9.75 6.51
C PRO A 17 -5.84 8.79 7.62
N VAL A 18 -5.56 7.53 7.27
CA VAL A 18 -5.30 6.45 8.25
C VAL A 18 -3.80 6.22 8.49
N HIS A 19 -2.99 6.48 7.47
CA HIS A 19 -1.56 6.17 7.44
C HIS A 19 -0.67 7.39 7.20
N HIS A 20 -1.19 8.44 6.56
CA HIS A 20 -0.46 9.67 6.17
C HIS A 20 -1.35 10.89 6.35
N ASP A 21 -0.81 12.11 6.28
CA ASP A 21 -1.58 13.34 6.55
C ASP A 21 -2.56 13.74 5.43
N GLU A 22 -2.45 13.14 4.25
CA GLU A 22 -3.28 13.47 3.08
C GLU A 22 -4.25 12.35 2.68
N LEU A 23 -5.40 12.78 2.13
CA LEU A 23 -6.38 11.86 1.57
C LEU A 23 -5.89 11.34 0.21
N LYS A 24 -5.85 10.02 0.04
CA LYS A 24 -5.46 9.42 -1.24
C LYS A 24 -6.43 9.85 -2.36
N LYS A 25 -5.87 10.32 -3.47
CA LYS A 25 -6.61 10.60 -4.72
C LYS A 25 -6.35 9.49 -5.74
N PRO A 26 -7.35 9.08 -6.54
CA PRO A 26 -7.15 8.07 -7.57
C PRO A 26 -6.25 8.63 -8.67
N HIS A 27 -5.14 7.93 -8.96
CA HIS A 27 -4.26 8.21 -10.09
C HIS A 27 -4.13 6.93 -10.91
N THR A 28 -4.37 7.02 -12.22
CA THR A 28 -4.25 5.87 -13.13
C THR A 28 -2.86 5.85 -13.75
N VAL A 29 -2.15 4.74 -13.60
CA VAL A 29 -0.81 4.54 -14.19
C VAL A 29 -0.88 3.33 -15.13
N TRP A 30 -0.28 3.47 -16.31
CA TRP A 30 -0.15 2.39 -17.28
C TRP A 30 1.20 1.71 -17.08
N LEU A 31 1.19 0.41 -16.82
CA LEU A 31 2.39 -0.39 -16.56
C LEU A 31 2.44 -1.61 -17.47
N THR A 32 3.64 -2.11 -17.73
CA THR A 32 3.81 -3.39 -18.42
C THR A 32 3.33 -4.54 -17.53
N GLY A 33 2.87 -5.64 -18.12
CA GLY A 33 2.41 -6.80 -17.37
C GLY A 33 3.48 -7.41 -16.45
N ALA A 34 4.75 -7.32 -16.83
CA ALA A 34 5.88 -7.75 -16.00
C ALA A 34 6.06 -6.86 -14.76
N ALA A 35 6.03 -5.54 -14.93
CA ALA A 35 6.15 -4.59 -13.84
C ALA A 35 4.98 -4.73 -12.85
N TRP A 36 3.76 -4.95 -13.36
CA TRP A 36 2.59 -5.17 -12.51
C TRP A 36 2.69 -6.45 -11.67
N LYS A 37 3.14 -7.56 -12.28
CA LYS A 37 3.36 -8.82 -11.54
C LYS A 37 4.41 -8.68 -10.45
N TRP A 38 5.50 -7.97 -10.74
CA TRP A 38 6.54 -7.68 -9.76
C TRP A 38 5.98 -6.86 -8.59
N LEU A 39 5.22 -5.79 -8.87
CA LEU A 39 4.55 -4.99 -7.84
C LEU A 39 3.60 -5.81 -6.96
N GLN A 40 2.83 -6.73 -7.56
CA GLN A 40 1.95 -7.63 -6.83
C GLN A 40 2.73 -8.57 -5.90
N LEU A 41 3.85 -9.12 -6.36
CA LEU A 41 4.73 -9.99 -5.57
C LEU A 41 5.34 -9.22 -4.41
N SER A 42 5.95 -8.06 -4.67
CA SER A 42 6.57 -7.23 -3.64
C SER A 42 5.57 -6.74 -2.60
N ALA A 43 4.36 -6.36 -3.01
CA ALA A 43 3.29 -5.99 -2.08
C ALA A 43 2.85 -7.17 -1.19
N LYS A 44 2.81 -8.39 -1.74
CA LYS A 44 2.50 -9.61 -0.99
C LYS A 44 3.59 -9.94 0.03
N GLU A 45 4.86 -9.76 -0.33
CA GLU A 45 5.99 -9.92 0.60
C GLU A 45 5.95 -8.91 1.75
N SER A 46 5.58 -7.65 1.47
CA SER A 46 5.42 -6.62 2.49
C SER A 46 4.09 -6.67 3.25
N ASN A 47 3.22 -7.64 2.94
CA ASN A 47 1.88 -7.78 3.52
C ASN A 47 1.04 -6.49 3.45
N THR A 48 1.22 -5.72 2.38
CA THR A 48 0.53 -4.44 2.12
C THR A 48 -0.20 -4.47 0.78
N SER A 49 -1.05 -3.48 0.54
CA SER A 49 -1.64 -3.29 -0.79
C SER A 49 -0.61 -2.73 -1.77
N VAL A 50 -0.77 -3.02 -3.08
CA VAL A 50 0.13 -2.48 -4.12
C VAL A 50 0.22 -0.95 -4.08
N GLY A 51 -0.90 -0.26 -3.87
CA GLY A 51 -0.89 1.20 -3.77
C GLY A 51 -0.13 1.73 -2.55
N GLU A 52 -0.21 1.04 -1.42
CA GLU A 52 0.54 1.40 -0.20
C GLU A 52 2.02 1.04 -0.31
N PHE A 53 2.34 -0.07 -0.97
CA PHE A 53 3.72 -0.42 -1.30
C PHE A 53 4.37 0.64 -2.19
N VAL A 54 3.71 1.06 -3.26
CA VAL A 54 4.21 2.12 -4.15
C VAL A 54 4.36 3.45 -3.42
N GLU A 55 3.40 3.82 -2.58
CA GLU A 55 3.47 5.06 -1.80
C GLU A 55 4.65 5.05 -0.81
N ASN A 56 4.86 3.94 -0.11
CA ASN A 56 6.01 3.78 0.79
C ASN A 56 7.34 3.82 0.03
N TRP A 57 7.40 3.20 -1.15
CA TRP A 57 8.59 3.24 -2.00
C TRP A 57 8.92 4.67 -2.46
N ILE A 58 7.92 5.42 -2.95
CA ILE A 58 8.09 6.82 -3.38
C ILE A 58 8.56 7.70 -2.21
N ARG A 59 7.93 7.57 -1.04
CA ARG A 59 8.36 8.31 0.17
C ARG A 59 9.79 7.96 0.60
N SER A 60 10.18 6.70 0.46
CA SER A 60 11.57 6.29 0.73
C SER A 60 12.57 6.92 -0.23
N GLN A 61 12.18 7.28 -1.46
CA GLN A 61 13.06 8.02 -2.36
C GLN A 61 13.08 9.52 -2.03
N MET A 62 11.92 10.10 -1.70
CA MET A 62 11.83 11.51 -1.28
C MET A 62 12.68 11.84 -0.03
N ASN A 63 12.84 10.88 0.88
CA ASN A 63 13.62 11.06 2.11
C ASN A 63 15.13 10.78 1.92
N LYS A 64 15.59 10.42 0.72
CA LYS A 64 17.00 10.16 0.42
C LYS A 64 17.75 11.37 -0.12
N ASP A 65 17.05 12.46 -0.41
CA ASP A 65 17.59 13.78 -0.75
C ASP A 65 17.63 14.67 0.51
#